data_AF-A0A6N8FX81-F1
#
_entry.id   AF-A0A6N8FX81-F1
#
_cell.length_a   1.000
_cell.length_b   1.000
_cell.length_c   1.000
_cell.angle_alpha   90.00
_cell.angle_beta   90.00
_cell.angle_gamma   90.00
#
_symmetry.space_group_name_H-M   'P 1'
#
loop_
_entity.id
_entity.type
_entity.pdbx_description
1 polymer ?
#
loop_
_entity_poly.entity_id
_entity_poly.type
_entity_poly.pdbx_seq_one_letter_code
_entity_poly.pdbx_strand_id
1 'polypeptide(L)' 'MSTQDQARALMMRHHHLIRNRQQSMLNRAAEEMGLDGTEYLHYIQDIQGKVNPSFRSTYDRSSATMS' A
#
# COMPACT_ATOMS: atom_id res chain seq x y z
N MET A 1 -12.77 23.39 6.22
CA MET A 1 -12.90 21.94 5.92
C MET A 1 -14.00 21.38 6.78
N SER A 2 -14.95 20.63 6.20
CA SER A 2 -15.93 19.90 7.00
C SER A 2 -15.27 18.69 7.68
N THR A 3 -15.88 18.17 8.75
CA THR A 3 -15.40 16.95 9.42
C THR A 3 -15.42 15.75 8.47
N GLN A 4 -16.36 15.71 7.52
CA GLN A 4 -16.43 14.70 6.47
C GLN A 4 -15.24 14.77 5.51
N ASP A 5 -14.80 15.98 5.12
CA ASP A 5 -13.64 16.15 4.26
C ASP A 5 -12.36 15.71 4.95
N GLN A 6 -12.24 15.98 6.26
CA GLN A 6 -11.11 15.52 7.05
C GLN A 6 -11.09 13.99 7.17
N ALA A 7 -12.24 13.36 7.44
CA ALA A 7 -12.34 11.90 7.49
C ALA A 7 -11.98 11.26 6.13
N ARG A 8 -12.45 11.84 5.02
CA ARG A 8 -12.10 11.39 3.67
C ARG A 8 -10.59 11.51 3.42
N ALA A 9 -9.98 12.64 3.78
CA ALA A 9 -8.54 12.85 3.61
C ALA A 9 -7.71 11.82 4.40
N LEU A 10 -8.12 11.50 5.63
CA LEU A 10 -7.46 10.48 6.46
C LEU A 10 -7.57 9.08 5.84
N MET A 11 -8.76 8.71 5.35
CA MET A 11 -8.96 7.42 4.68
C MET A 11 -8.13 7.29 3.40
N MET A 12 -8.10 8.33 2.56
CA MET A 12 -7.29 8.34 1.33
C MET A 12 -5.80 8.27 1.63
N ARG A 13 -5.33 9.00 2.65
CA ARG A 13 -3.93 8.93 3.10
C ARG A 13 -3.55 7.52 3.56
N HIS A 14 -4.39 6.90 4.38
CA HIS A 14 -4.15 5.53 4.85
C HIS A 14 -4.12 4.53 3.69
N HIS A 15 -5.03 4.67 2.73
CA HIS A 15 -5.03 3.86 1.51
C HIS A 15 -3.72 3.98 0.71
N HIS A 16 -3.23 5.21 0.50
CA HIS A 16 -1.94 5.42 -0.18
C HIS A 16 -0.76 4.80 0.57
N LEU A 17 -0.75 4.87 1.91
CA LEU A 17 0.32 4.27 2.71
C LEU A 17 0.39 2.76 2.55
N ILE A 18 -0.76 2.08 2.59
CA ILE A 18 -0.83 0.63 2.38
C ILE A 18 -0.34 0.27 0.98
N ARG A 19 -0.77 1.02 -0.05
CA ARG A 19 -0.35 0.81 -1.44
C ARG A 19 1.17 0.96 -1.60
N ASN A 20 1.74 2.03 -1.05
CA ASN A 20 3.17 2.30 -1.14
C ASN A 20 3.98 1.18 -0.47
N ARG A 21 3.52 0.69 0.68
CA ARG A 21 4.18 -0.44 1.36
C ARG A 21 4.09 -1.72 0.54
N GLN A 22 2.91 -2.05 0.03
CA GLN A 22 2.72 -3.20 -0.86
C GLN A 22 3.68 -3.13 -2.04
N GLN A 23 3.74 -1.97 -2.70
CA GLN A 23 4.60 -1.76 -3.85
C GLN A 23 6.08 -1.94 -3.52
N SER A 24 6.54 -1.38 -2.40
CA SER A 24 7.92 -1.53 -1.95
C SER A 24 8.29 -2.98 -1.63
N MET A 25 7.39 -3.75 -1.02
CA MET A 25 7.66 -5.16 -0.74
C MET A 25 7.72 -6.00 -2.01
N LEU A 26 6.80 -5.76 -2.94
CA LEU A 26 6.76 -6.47 -4.21
C LEU A 26 7.96 -6.13 -5.10
N ASN A 27 8.39 -4.86 -5.13
CA ASN A 27 9.59 -4.46 -5.87
C ASN A 27 10.83 -5.18 -5.35
N ARG A 28 11.00 -5.27 -4.02
CA ARG A 28 12.13 -6.00 -3.42
C ARG A 28 12.10 -7.49 -3.76
N ALA A 29 10.93 -8.13 -3.68
CA ALA A 29 10.78 -9.54 -4.04
C ALA A 29 11.04 -9.78 -5.53
N ALA A 30 10.61 -8.87 -6.41
CA ALA A 30 10.88 -8.95 -7.84
C ALA A 30 12.39 -8.85 -8.14
N GLU A 31 13.08 -7.92 -7.50
CA GLU A 31 14.54 -7.75 -7.61
C GLU A 31 15.29 -9.01 -7.15
N GLU A 32 14.88 -9.63 -6.04
CA GLU A 32 15.45 -10.90 -5.55
C GLU A 32 15.27 -12.06 -6.55
N MET A 33 14.19 -12.05 -7.33
CA MET A 33 13.94 -13.06 -8.36
C MET A 33 14.60 -12.73 -9.72
N GLY A 34 15.35 -11.62 -9.80
CA GLY A 34 15.96 -11.15 -11.05
C GLY A 34 14.95 -10.63 -12.07
N LEU A 35 13.73 -10.28 -11.63
CA LEU A 35 12.72 -9.65 -12.46
C LEU A 35 13.00 -8.15 -12.52
N ASP A 36 13.01 -7.59 -13.73
CA ASP A 36 13.17 -6.15 -13.89
C ASP A 36 11.94 -5.45 -13.33
N GLY A 37 12.14 -4.60 -12.30
CA GLY A 37 11.06 -4.12 -11.42
C GLY A 37 9.95 -3.35 -12.15
N THR A 38 10.23 -2.87 -13.35
CA THR A 38 9.31 -2.10 -14.20
C THR A 38 8.17 -2.93 -14.79
N GLU A 39 8.39 -4.21 -15.09
CA GLU A 39 7.37 -5.09 -15.69
C GLU A 39 6.37 -5.58 -14.64
N TYR A 40 6.86 -5.92 -13.44
CA TYR A 40 6.02 -6.42 -12.34
C TYR A 40 5.13 -5.33 -11.73
N LEU A 41 5.63 -4.09 -11.69
CA LEU A 41 4.90 -2.90 -11.25
C LEU A 41 3.57 -2.70 -12.00
N HIS A 42 3.54 -2.99 -13.31
CA HIS A 42 2.32 -2.91 -14.11
C HIS A 42 1.35 -4.07 -13.87
N TYR A 43 1.85 -5.20 -13.36
CA TYR A 43 1.07 -6.41 -13.13
C TYR A 43 0.44 -6.47 -11.73
N ILE A 44 0.73 -5.50 -10.86
CA ILE A 44 0.07 -5.41 -9.55
C ILE A 44 -1.36 -4.94 -9.79
N GLN A 45 -2.17 -5.94 -10.14
CA GLN A 45 -3.59 -5.84 -10.37
C GLN A 45 -4.25 -5.77 -9.00
N ASP A 46 -4.51 -4.55 -8.58
CA ASP A 46 -5.59 -4.26 -7.65
C ASP A 46 -6.85 -4.93 -8.23
N ILE A 47 -7.40 -5.99 -7.63
CA ILE A 47 -8.68 -6.56 -8.10
C ILE A 47 -9.71 -5.43 -8.00
N GLN A 48 -10.08 -4.85 -9.15
CA GLN A 48 -10.95 -3.68 -9.27
C GLN A 48 -10.43 -2.39 -8.58
N GLY A 49 -9.11 -2.17 -8.51
CA GLY A 49 -8.58 -0.96 -7.86
C GLY A 49 -8.66 -0.98 -6.33
N LYS A 50 -9.02 -2.11 -5.72
CA LYS A 50 -9.18 -2.25 -4.27
C LYS A 50 -7.98 -2.96 -3.66
N VAL A 51 -7.46 -2.36 -2.59
CA VAL A 51 -6.48 -2.98 -1.69
C VAL A 51 -7.13 -4.16 -0.98
N ASN A 52 -6.41 -5.28 -0.84
CA ASN A 52 -6.89 -6.44 -0.11
C ASN A 52 -7.25 -6.05 1.34
N PRO A 53 -8.44 -6.40 1.87
CA PRO A 53 -8.83 -6.05 3.23
C PRO A 53 -7.84 -6.46 4.31
N SER A 54 -7.10 -7.57 4.13
CA SER A 54 -6.09 -8.04 5.08
C SER A 54 -4.92 -7.06 5.26
N PHE A 55 -4.60 -6.28 4.22
CA PHE A 55 -3.49 -5.32 4.25
C PHE A 55 -3.76 -4.13 5.17
N ARG A 56 -5.01 -3.87 5.55
CA ARG A 56 -5.31 -2.90 6.62
C ARG A 56 -4.77 -3.33 7.98
N SER A 57 -4.62 -4.63 8.21
CA SER A 57 -4.07 -5.17 9.45
C SER A 57 -2.57 -5.42 9.33
N THR A 58 -2.13 -5.97 8.20
CA THR A 58 -0.73 -6.42 8.04
C THR A 58 0.23 -5.35 7.54
N TYR A 59 -0.26 -4.38 6.74
CA TYR A 59 0.56 -3.34 6.11
C TYR A 59 0.35 -1.96 6.73
N ASP A 60 -0.54 -1.86 7.72
CA ASP A 60 -0.61 -0.66 8.54
C ASP A 60 0.64 -0.53 9.41
N ARG A 61 0.90 0.68 9.87
CA ARG A 61 2.00 1.00 10.79
C ARG A 61 1.89 0.15 12.05
N SER A 62 2.94 -0.59 12.38
CA SER A 62 3.02 -1.27 13.68
C SER A 62 3.17 -0.23 14.79
N SER A 63 2.54 -0.49 15.93
CA SER A 63 2.68 0.32 17.15
C SER A 63 4.13 0.40 17.66
N ALA A 64 5.00 -0.50 17.20
CA ALA A 64 6.41 -0.54 17.54
C ALA A 64 7.27 0.57 16.90
N THR A 65 6.72 1.33 15.94
CA THR A 65 7.48 2.39 15.21
C THR A 65 7.31 3.78 15.81
N MET A 66 6.68 3.90 17.00
CA MET A 66 6.53 5.16 17.74
C MET A 66 7.73 5.39 18.66
N SER A 67 8.91 5.64 18.09
CA SER A 67 10.12 6.08 18.80
C SER A 67 10.64 7.38 18.21
#